data_AF-A0A924TII5-F1
#
_entry.id   AF-A0A924TII5-F1
#
_cell.length_a   1.000
_cell.length_b   1.000
_cell.length_c   1.000
_cell.angle_alpha   90.00
_cell.angle_beta   90.00
_cell.angle_gamma   90.00
#
_symmetry.space_group_name_H-M   'P 1'
#
loop_
_entity.id
_entity.type
_entity.pdbx_description
1 polymer ?
#
loop_
_entity_poly.entity_id
_entity_poly.type
_entity_poly.pdbx_seq_one_letter_code
_entity_poly.pdbx_strand_id
1 'polypeptide(L)'
;GEFKKAVSGALKEAGYPAKAKPIAMMSGQWWTIVGILAILVIYVTMVYGPIAAMLVEMFPTRIRYTSMSLPYHIGNGWFGGLLPTTAFAIVAQTGNMYNGLWYPVIIAAATFVIGMIFVKETKDVDIYAND
;
A
#
# COMPACT_ATOMS: atom_id res chain seq x y z
N GLY A 1 9.07 14.36 -29.81
CA GLY A 1 10.47 13.97 -29.50
C GLY A 1 10.76 12.61 -30.07
N GLU A 2 12.01 12.38 -30.48
CA GLU A 2 12.48 11.08 -31.02
C GLU A 2 12.13 9.90 -30.11
N PHE A 3 12.27 10.06 -28.79
CA PHE A 3 11.94 9.02 -27.81
C PHE A 3 10.53 8.45 -27.99
N LYS A 4 9.51 9.30 -28.17
CA LYS A 4 8.13 8.83 -28.36
C LYS A 4 7.95 8.05 -29.66
N LYS A 5 8.69 8.42 -30.73
CA LYS A 5 8.67 7.68 -32.00
C LYS A 5 9.38 6.33 -31.86
N ALA A 6 10.55 6.31 -31.21
CA ALA A 6 11.31 5.09 -30.96
C ALA A 6 10.51 4.09 -30.12
N VAL A 7 9.91 4.53 -29.01
CA VAL A 7 9.07 3.69 -28.15
C VAL A 7 7.83 3.18 -28.89
N SER A 8 7.14 4.04 -29.64
CA SER A 8 5.96 3.63 -30.42
C SER A 8 6.29 2.61 -31.51
N GLY A 9 7.46 2.75 -32.16
CA GLY A 9 7.97 1.77 -33.13
C GLY A 9 8.24 0.41 -32.49
N ALA A 10 9.02 0.39 -31.39
CA ALA A 10 9.35 -0.82 -30.65
C ALA A 10 8.10 -1.55 -30.12
N LEU A 11 7.11 -0.82 -29.60
CA LEU A 11 5.86 -1.41 -29.12
C LEU A 11 5.05 -2.09 -30.23
N LYS A 12 5.01 -1.48 -31.42
CA LYS A 12 4.34 -2.09 -32.59
C LYS A 12 5.05 -3.35 -33.06
N GLU A 13 6.37 -3.32 -33.12
CA GLU A 13 7.19 -4.48 -33.50
C GLU A 13 7.02 -5.65 -32.52
N ALA A 14 6.94 -5.35 -31.22
CA ALA A 14 6.68 -6.32 -30.17
C ALA A 14 5.20 -6.77 -30.07
N GLY A 15 4.31 -6.31 -30.97
CA GLY A 15 2.90 -6.74 -31.02
C GLY A 15 2.00 -6.16 -29.93
N TYR A 16 2.44 -5.12 -29.21
CA TYR A 16 1.62 -4.48 -28.18
C TYR A 16 0.44 -3.69 -28.80
N PRO A 17 -0.77 -3.82 -28.25
CA PRO A 17 -1.94 -3.11 -28.76
C PRO A 17 -1.81 -1.60 -28.52
N ALA A 18 -2.16 -0.79 -29.52
CA ALA A 18 -2.10 0.67 -29.44
C ALA A 18 -3.07 1.28 -28.42
N LYS A 19 -4.09 0.52 -28.01
CA LYS A 19 -5.04 0.87 -26.95
C LYS A 19 -5.29 -0.35 -26.07
N ALA A 20 -5.41 -0.13 -24.76
CA ALA A 20 -5.90 -1.15 -23.86
C ALA A 20 -7.32 -1.57 -24.28
N LYS A 21 -7.63 -2.87 -24.19
CA LYS A 21 -8.99 -3.37 -24.45
C LYS A 21 -9.94 -2.78 -23.40
N PRO A 22 -11.02 -2.08 -23.81
CA PRO A 22 -11.98 -1.57 -22.85
C PRO A 22 -12.70 -2.74 -22.16
N ILE A 23 -12.90 -2.63 -20.86
CA ILE A 23 -13.68 -3.58 -20.08
C ILE A 23 -15.15 -3.20 -20.21
N ALA A 24 -15.96 -4.06 -20.81
CA ALA A 24 -17.38 -3.80 -20.96
C ALA A 24 -18.07 -3.73 -19.59
N MET A 25 -18.91 -2.71 -19.40
CA MET A 25 -19.67 -2.51 -18.16
C MET A 25 -20.57 -3.73 -17.92
N MET A 26 -20.63 -4.21 -16.68
CA MET A 26 -21.36 -5.42 -16.26
C MET A 26 -20.92 -6.76 -16.90
N SER A 27 -19.81 -6.79 -17.64
CA SER A 27 -19.23 -8.06 -18.11
C SER A 27 -18.73 -8.93 -16.95
N GLY A 28 -18.47 -10.22 -17.21
CA GLY A 28 -17.89 -11.12 -16.21
C GLY A 28 -16.57 -10.59 -15.61
N GLN A 29 -15.68 -10.05 -16.46
CA GLN A 29 -14.42 -9.42 -16.01
C GLN A 29 -14.66 -8.18 -15.15
N TRP A 30 -15.70 -7.39 -15.44
CA TRP A 30 -16.08 -6.25 -14.63
C TRP A 30 -16.46 -6.67 -13.20
N TRP A 31 -17.30 -7.70 -13.07
CA TRP A 31 -17.68 -8.25 -11.76
C TRP A 31 -16.50 -8.86 -11.01
N THR A 32 -15.56 -9.51 -11.71
CA THR A 32 -14.32 -10.00 -11.09
C THR A 32 -13.52 -8.86 -10.47
N ILE A 33 -13.34 -7.75 -11.19
CA ILE A 33 -12.61 -6.58 -10.69
C ILE A 33 -13.34 -5.95 -9.50
N VAL A 34 -14.66 -5.77 -9.59
CA VAL A 34 -15.48 -5.24 -8.49
C VAL A 34 -15.36 -6.14 -7.26
N GLY A 35 -15.43 -7.47 -7.42
CA GLY A 35 -15.27 -8.42 -6.32
C GLY A 35 -13.90 -8.33 -5.65
N ILE A 36 -12.82 -8.27 -6.44
CA ILE A 36 -11.46 -8.10 -5.91
C ILE A 36 -11.34 -6.78 -5.15
N LEU A 37 -11.83 -5.66 -5.72
CA LEU A 37 -11.80 -4.35 -5.07
C LEU A 37 -12.62 -4.35 -3.77
N ALA A 38 -13.80 -4.98 -3.76
CA ALA A 38 -14.63 -5.08 -2.56
C ALA A 38 -13.91 -5.86 -1.44
N ILE A 39 -13.27 -6.98 -1.76
CA ILE A 39 -12.47 -7.75 -0.79
C ILE A 39 -11.31 -6.92 -0.26
N LEU A 40 -10.59 -6.20 -1.13
CA LEU A 40 -9.50 -5.31 -0.71
C LEU A 40 -10.00 -4.20 0.23
N VAL A 41 -11.16 -3.59 -0.06
CA VAL A 41 -11.77 -2.57 0.81
C VAL A 41 -12.13 -3.17 2.18
N ILE A 42 -12.69 -4.38 2.22
CA ILE A 42 -13.00 -5.06 3.49
C ILE A 42 -11.72 -5.28 4.31
N TYR A 43 -10.62 -5.70 3.69
CA TYR A 43 -9.34 -5.85 4.40
C TYR A 43 -8.82 -4.51 4.92
N VAL A 44 -8.92 -3.45 4.12
CA VAL A 44 -8.52 -2.11 4.56
C VAL A 44 -9.37 -1.64 5.74
N THR A 45 -10.69 -1.82 5.72
CA THR A 45 -11.55 -1.37 6.83
C THR A 45 -11.33 -2.16 8.11
N MET A 46 -11.10 -3.48 8.02
CA MET A 46 -10.73 -4.32 9.16
C MET A 46 -9.45 -3.87 9.85
N VAL A 47 -8.51 -3.29 9.11
CA VAL A 47 -7.23 -2.81 9.63
C VAL A 47 -7.37 -1.39 10.19
N TYR A 48 -8.06 -0.49 9.48
CA TYR A 48 -8.17 0.92 9.86
C TYR A 48 -9.04 1.13 11.12
N GLY A 49 -10.06 0.29 11.35
CA GLY A 49 -10.92 0.39 12.53
C GLY A 49 -10.14 0.24 13.86
N PRO A 50 -9.43 -0.88 14.08
CA PRO A 50 -8.64 -1.11 15.29
C PRO A 50 -7.44 -0.15 15.43
N ILE A 51 -6.76 0.20 14.33
CA ILE A 51 -5.58 1.08 14.37
C ILE A 51 -5.91 2.45 14.98
N ALA A 52 -7.08 3.01 14.66
CA ALA A 52 -7.49 4.29 15.21
C ALA A 52 -7.63 4.24 16.74
N ALA A 53 -8.22 3.16 17.28
CA ALA A 53 -8.36 2.97 18.73
C ALA A 53 -7.01 2.70 19.41
N MET A 54 -6.19 1.81 18.85
CA MET A 54 -4.87 1.49 19.41
C MET A 54 -3.95 2.71 19.49
N LEU A 55 -3.92 3.55 18.46
CA LEU A 55 -3.10 4.77 18.48
C LEU A 55 -3.58 5.79 19.52
N VAL A 56 -4.88 5.83 19.84
CA VAL A 56 -5.42 6.66 20.91
C VAL A 56 -4.94 6.14 22.27
N GLU A 57 -4.95 4.83 22.48
CA GLU A 57 -4.58 4.20 23.76
C GLU A 57 -3.07 4.18 24.03
N MET A 58 -2.23 4.05 22.99
CA MET A 58 -0.77 3.94 23.14
C MET A 58 -0.07 5.27 23.48
N PHE A 59 -0.74 6.42 23.32
CA PHE A 59 -0.11 7.73 23.50
C PHE A 59 -0.83 8.60 24.54
N PRO A 60 -0.10 9.25 25.48
CA PRO A 60 -0.66 10.21 26.42
C PRO A 60 -1.41 11.34 25.70
N THR A 61 -2.51 11.78 26.32
CA THR A 61 -3.44 12.81 25.82
C THR A 61 -2.73 14.08 25.34
N ARG A 62 -1.72 14.54 26.09
CA ARG A 62 -0.92 15.75 25.82
C ARG A 62 -0.07 15.74 24.54
N ILE A 63 0.34 14.57 24.03
CA ILE A 63 1.20 14.46 22.82
C ILE A 63 0.51 13.71 21.67
N ARG A 64 -0.72 13.24 21.87
CA ARG A 64 -1.44 12.35 20.96
C ARG A 64 -1.45 12.85 19.51
N TYR A 65 -1.68 14.15 19.28
CA TYR A 65 -1.75 14.71 17.91
C TYR A 65 -0.40 14.65 17.17
N THR A 66 0.69 14.99 17.85
CA THR A 66 2.06 14.93 17.28
C THR A 66 2.54 13.49 17.15
N SER A 67 2.22 12.64 18.13
CA SER A 67 2.59 11.22 18.13
C SER A 67 1.82 10.40 17.11
N MET A 68 0.57 10.76 16.77
CA MET A 68 -0.22 10.09 15.72
C MET A 68 0.26 10.42 14.31
N SER A 69 0.72 11.66 14.07
CA SER A 69 1.11 12.09 12.73
C SER A 69 2.46 11.50 12.30
N LEU A 70 3.39 11.25 13.24
CA LEU A 70 4.72 10.74 12.94
C LEU A 70 4.70 9.33 12.28
N PRO A 71 4.01 8.31 12.83
CA PRO A 71 3.84 7.02 12.16
C PRO A 71 3.13 7.16 10.80
N TYR A 72 2.11 8.02 10.72
CA TYR A 72 1.36 8.23 9.47
C TYR A 72 2.22 8.85 8.38
N HIS A 73 3.02 9.87 8.69
CA HIS A 73 3.88 10.55 7.72
C HIS A 73 5.07 9.69 7.29
N ILE A 74 5.69 8.96 8.22
CA ILE A 74 6.80 8.06 7.86
C ILE A 74 6.27 6.86 7.07
N GLY A 75 5.19 6.23 7.55
CA GLY A 75 4.53 5.10 6.91
C GLY A 75 4.08 5.41 5.50
N ASN A 76 3.14 6.35 5.37
CA ASN A 76 2.57 6.68 4.07
C ASN A 76 3.54 7.48 3.20
N GLY A 77 4.33 8.37 3.78
CA GLY A 77 5.24 9.23 3.03
C GLY A 77 6.43 8.46 2.45
N TRP A 78 7.16 7.73 3.29
CA TRP A 78 8.37 7.04 2.84
C TRP A 78 8.04 5.72 2.17
N PHE A 79 7.37 4.80 2.88
CA PHE A 79 7.12 3.47 2.34
C PHE A 79 6.03 3.47 1.27
N GLY A 80 4.93 4.20 1.51
CA GLY A 80 3.85 4.35 0.54
C GLY A 80 4.24 5.19 -0.68
N GLY A 81 4.90 6.34 -0.45
CA GLY A 81 5.29 7.26 -1.52
C GLY A 81 6.36 6.71 -2.47
N LEU A 82 7.30 5.89 -1.96
CA LEU A 82 8.33 5.26 -2.80
C LEU A 82 7.85 3.99 -3.52
N LEU A 83 6.72 3.41 -3.11
CA LEU A 83 6.19 2.17 -3.67
C LEU A 83 6.09 2.22 -5.21
N PRO A 84 5.47 3.24 -5.84
CA PRO A 84 5.30 3.24 -7.30
C PRO A 84 6.64 3.29 -8.04
N THR A 85 7.57 4.11 -7.57
CA THR A 85 8.89 4.28 -8.19
C THR A 85 9.73 3.01 -8.06
N THR A 86 9.76 2.40 -6.87
CA THR A 86 10.53 1.17 -6.64
C THR A 86 9.89 -0.03 -7.34
N ALA A 87 8.57 -0.18 -7.29
CA ALA A 87 7.87 -1.24 -8.01
C ALA A 87 8.12 -1.13 -9.52
N PHE A 88 8.04 0.09 -10.07
CA PHE A 88 8.36 0.32 -11.49
C PHE A 88 9.81 -0.04 -11.82
N ALA A 89 10.77 0.37 -11.00
CA ALA A 89 12.18 0.04 -11.21
C ALA A 89 12.43 -1.48 -11.18
N ILE A 90 11.82 -2.21 -10.23
CA ILE A 90 11.90 -3.68 -10.15
C ILE A 90 11.32 -4.33 -11.40
N VAL A 91 10.13 -3.88 -11.85
CA VAL A 91 9.50 -4.42 -13.07
C VAL A 91 10.35 -4.12 -14.31
N ALA A 92 10.90 -2.91 -14.42
CA ALA A 92 11.75 -2.52 -15.53
C ALA A 92 13.05 -3.33 -15.61
N GLN A 93 13.65 -3.67 -14.47
CA GLN A 93 14.87 -4.48 -14.40
C GLN A 93 14.61 -5.97 -14.65
N THR A 94 13.51 -6.49 -14.12
CA THR A 94 13.22 -7.93 -14.16
C THR A 94 12.40 -8.36 -15.38
N GLY A 95 11.76 -7.40 -16.08
CA GLY A 95 10.83 -7.67 -17.17
C GLY A 95 9.51 -8.31 -16.73
N ASN A 96 9.33 -8.61 -15.44
CA ASN A 96 8.15 -9.28 -14.90
C ASN A 96 7.33 -8.30 -14.06
N MET A 97 6.10 -8.00 -14.50
CA MET A 97 5.17 -7.08 -13.83
C MET A 97 4.79 -7.50 -12.40
N TYR A 98 4.85 -8.80 -12.09
CA TYR A 98 4.50 -9.31 -10.76
C TYR A 98 5.62 -9.06 -9.73
N ASN A 99 6.86 -8.84 -10.16
CA ASN A 99 7.97 -8.63 -9.23
C ASN A 99 7.85 -7.32 -8.44
N GLY A 100 7.16 -6.31 -8.99
CA GLY A 100 6.87 -5.08 -8.24
C GLY A 100 6.04 -5.31 -6.97
N LEU A 101 5.28 -6.41 -6.89
CA LEU A 101 4.48 -6.78 -5.71
C LEU A 101 5.34 -7.20 -4.52
N TRP A 102 6.60 -7.57 -4.73
CA TRP A 102 7.48 -7.94 -3.61
C TRP A 102 7.80 -6.76 -2.70
N TYR A 103 7.80 -5.53 -3.22
CA TYR A 103 8.03 -4.34 -2.39
C TYR A 103 7.00 -4.21 -1.24
N PRO A 104 5.67 -4.11 -1.51
CA PRO A 104 4.70 -4.03 -0.43
C PRO A 104 4.66 -5.29 0.44
N VAL A 105 4.90 -6.49 -0.13
CA VAL A 105 4.92 -7.75 0.62
C VAL A 105 6.06 -7.76 1.65
N ILE A 106 7.28 -7.39 1.25
CA ILE A 106 8.44 -7.36 2.15
C ILE A 106 8.25 -6.31 3.25
N ILE A 107 7.77 -5.11 2.89
CA ILE A 107 7.51 -4.06 3.88
C ILE A 107 6.42 -4.49 4.87
N ALA A 108 5.32 -5.09 4.40
CA ALA A 108 4.25 -5.60 5.26
C ALA A 108 4.73 -6.73 6.18
N ALA A 109 5.54 -7.66 5.68
CA ALA A 109 6.11 -8.73 6.49
C ALA A 109 7.08 -8.17 7.55
N ALA A 110 7.90 -7.18 7.18
CA ALA A 110 8.80 -6.51 8.13
C ALA A 110 8.02 -5.78 9.23
N THR A 111 6.96 -5.01 8.89
CA THR A 111 6.12 -4.35 9.90
C THR A 111 5.36 -5.34 10.76
N PHE A 112 4.92 -6.48 10.22
CA PHE A 112 4.32 -7.55 11.02
C PHE A 112 5.30 -8.12 12.06
N VAL A 113 6.53 -8.46 11.64
CA VAL A 113 7.57 -9.00 12.54
C VAL A 113 7.98 -7.96 13.59
N ILE A 114 8.23 -6.71 13.18
CA ILE A 114 8.56 -5.62 14.10
C ILE A 114 7.41 -5.39 15.08
N GLY A 115 6.17 -5.35 14.58
CA GLY A 115 4.96 -5.17 15.39
C GLY A 115 4.85 -6.25 16.46
N MET A 116 4.99 -7.52 16.08
CA MET A 116 4.96 -8.67 16.99
C MET A 116 6.01 -8.61 18.11
N ILE A 117 7.18 -8.02 17.84
CA ILE A 117 8.29 -7.97 18.81
C ILE A 117 8.20 -6.74 19.72
N PHE A 118 7.82 -5.59 19.17
CA PHE A 118 7.97 -4.29 19.85
C PHE A 118 6.67 -3.64 20.30
N VAL A 119 5.51 -4.01 19.73
CA VAL A 119 4.22 -3.50 20.18
C VAL A 119 3.87 -4.20 21.49
N LYS A 120 3.93 -3.45 22.59
CA LYS A 120 3.54 -3.92 23.92
C LYS A 120 2.02 -3.90 24.03
N GLU A 121 1.47 -4.94 24.68
CA GLU A 121 0.06 -5.03 25.03
C GLU A 121 -0.36 -3.85 25.92
N THR A 122 -1.35 -3.08 25.47
CA THR A 122 -1.81 -1.84 26.14
C THR A 122 -3.02 -2.01 27.04
N LYS A 123 -3.65 -3.20 27.07
CA LYS A 123 -4.91 -3.45 27.79
C LYS A 123 -4.90 -3.05 29.27
N ASP A 124 -3.75 -3.11 29.95
CA ASP A 124 -3.62 -2.84 31.39
C ASP A 124 -2.81 -1.57 31.70
N VAL A 125 -2.52 -0.72 30.71
CA VAL A 125 -1.74 0.51 30.91
C VAL A 125 -2.69 1.67 31.24
N ASP A 126 -2.69 2.12 32.49
CA ASP A 126 -3.48 3.28 32.92
C ASP A 126 -2.88 4.58 32.36
N ILE A 127 -3.52 5.10 31.32
CA ILE A 127 -3.11 6.30 30.57
C ILE A 127 -3.32 7.60 31.37
N TYR A 128 -4.05 7.53 32.50
CA TYR A 128 -4.36 8.66 33.38
C TYR A 128 -3.56 8.64 34.69
N ALA A 129 -2.74 7.61 34.92
CA ALA A 129 -2.01 7.45 36.17
C ALA A 129 -0.95 8.55 36.47
N ASN A 130 -0.64 9.41 35.49
CA ASN A 130 0.34 10.50 35.61
C ASN A 130 -0.13 11.83 34.98
N ASP A 131 -1.43 11.99 34.70
CA ASP A 131 -2.03 13.31 34.41
C ASP A 131 -2.43 13.98 35.75
#